data_AF-A0A356FVQ7-F1
#
_entry.id   AF-A0A356FVQ7-F1
#
_cell.length_a   1.000
_cell.length_b   1.000
_cell.length_c   1.000
_cell.angle_alpha   90.00
_cell.angle_beta   90.00
_cell.angle_gamma   90.00
#
_symmetry.space_group_name_H-M   'P 1'
#
loop_
_entity.id
_entity.type
_entity.pdbx_description
1 polymer ?
#
loop_
_entity_poly.entity_id
_entity_poly.type
_entity_poly.pdbx_seq_one_letter_code
_entity_poly.pdbx_strand_id
1 'polypeptide(L)'
;LKREIFKRWPESRGHILAEYKKHLSYVNVAEYAKRNPEAGMEMAAFVDKKMRAMMTAKDALENPNNALFYTVEPTGSMEVRSRNQSKRNGVEKSGFLEQAYNRGGAVVVMGDSFGKNGTDRDMVEAVRDYFKAKGAADRVFVVHVLNGEQNRLTDKTDSCFPTITVKDPNELGQLMKLAAGQSKTRARAETARKQTLANRRGR
;
A
#
# COMPACT_ATOMS: atom_id res chain seq x y z
N LEU A 1 -19.87 -14.60 -10.14
CA LEU A 1 -19.66 -13.33 -10.89
C LEU A 1 -18.98 -13.51 -12.27
N LYS A 2 -17.73 -13.96 -12.36
CA LYS A 2 -16.96 -14.05 -13.64
C LYS A 2 -17.71 -14.76 -14.79
N ARG A 3 -18.36 -15.89 -14.51
CA ARG A 3 -19.18 -16.61 -15.50
C ARG A 3 -20.36 -15.78 -16.03
N GLU A 4 -20.99 -14.99 -15.16
CA GLU A 4 -22.13 -14.13 -15.54
C GLU A 4 -21.67 -12.93 -16.36
N ILE A 5 -20.51 -12.33 -16.02
CA ILE A 5 -19.88 -11.27 -16.83
C ILE A 5 -19.64 -11.78 -18.25
N PHE A 6 -18.99 -12.93 -18.42
CA PHE A 6 -18.70 -13.48 -19.76
C PHE A 6 -19.93 -13.99 -20.52
N LYS A 7 -21.09 -14.14 -19.85
CA LYS A 7 -22.35 -14.41 -20.52
C LYS A 7 -22.97 -13.13 -21.08
N ARG A 8 -22.89 -12.03 -20.33
CA ARG A 8 -23.47 -10.73 -20.71
C ARG A 8 -22.58 -9.93 -21.67
N TRP A 9 -21.27 -10.03 -21.49
CA TRP A 9 -20.24 -9.36 -22.31
C TRP A 9 -19.18 -10.37 -22.77
N PRO A 10 -19.50 -11.26 -23.73
CA PRO A 10 -18.54 -12.24 -24.25
C PRO A 10 -17.23 -11.62 -24.77
N GLU A 11 -17.32 -10.44 -25.35
CA GLU A 11 -16.23 -9.63 -25.92
C GLU A 11 -15.27 -9.07 -24.87
N SER A 12 -15.63 -9.12 -23.59
CA SER A 12 -14.75 -8.71 -22.49
C SER A 12 -13.67 -9.75 -22.14
N ARG A 13 -13.76 -10.96 -22.70
CA ARG A 13 -12.77 -12.02 -22.49
C ARG A 13 -11.39 -11.56 -22.97
N GLY A 14 -10.40 -11.63 -22.09
CA GLY A 14 -9.04 -11.17 -22.38
C GLY A 14 -8.82 -9.66 -22.16
N HIS A 15 -9.86 -8.91 -21.82
CA HIS A 15 -9.81 -7.46 -21.55
C HIS A 15 -10.24 -7.09 -20.13
N ILE A 16 -10.56 -8.09 -19.31
CA ILE A 16 -10.82 -7.92 -17.88
C ILE A 16 -9.92 -8.87 -17.09
N LEU A 17 -9.39 -8.39 -15.96
CA LEU A 17 -8.66 -9.21 -15.03
C LEU A 17 -9.62 -9.63 -13.91
N ALA A 18 -9.95 -10.92 -13.84
CA ALA A 18 -10.78 -11.49 -12.79
C ALA A 18 -10.04 -12.64 -12.12
N GLU A 19 -9.44 -12.35 -10.97
CA GLU A 19 -8.60 -13.27 -10.19
C GLU A 19 -9.28 -13.66 -8.88
N TYR A 20 -9.12 -14.93 -8.53
CA TYR A 20 -9.42 -15.45 -7.20
C TYR A 20 -8.14 -16.03 -6.63
N LYS A 21 -7.54 -15.30 -5.68
CA LYS A 21 -6.43 -15.79 -4.84
C LYS A 21 -7.04 -16.15 -3.49
N LYS A 22 -6.44 -17.10 -2.77
CA LYS A 22 -6.97 -17.78 -1.57
C LYS A 22 -7.82 -16.92 -0.60
N HIS A 23 -7.51 -15.63 -0.46
CA HIS A 23 -8.22 -14.68 0.41
C HIS A 23 -8.54 -13.33 -0.26
N LEU A 24 -8.42 -13.26 -1.58
CA LEU A 24 -8.56 -12.05 -2.38
C LEU A 24 -9.33 -12.35 -3.66
N SER A 25 -10.45 -11.67 -3.85
CA SER A 25 -11.14 -11.64 -5.14
C SER A 25 -11.00 -10.27 -5.77
N TYR A 26 -10.50 -10.23 -7.00
CA TYR A 26 -10.21 -8.99 -7.70
C TYR A 26 -10.86 -9.00 -9.08
N VAL A 27 -11.50 -7.89 -9.45
CA VAL A 27 -12.06 -7.66 -10.78
C VAL A 27 -11.61 -6.29 -11.26
N ASN A 28 -10.95 -6.24 -12.41
CA ASN A 28 -10.57 -5.00 -13.08
C ASN A 28 -11.17 -4.97 -14.48
N VAL A 29 -11.96 -3.93 -14.72
CA VAL A 29 -12.63 -3.67 -16.00
C VAL A 29 -12.07 -2.46 -16.73
N ALA A 30 -11.01 -1.83 -16.21
CA ALA A 30 -10.48 -0.56 -16.71
C ALA A 30 -10.03 -0.65 -18.17
N GLU A 31 -9.38 -1.75 -18.58
CA GLU A 31 -8.98 -1.95 -19.98
C GLU A 31 -10.22 -2.10 -20.87
N TYR A 32 -11.19 -2.91 -20.47
CA TYR A 32 -12.43 -3.08 -21.23
C TYR A 32 -13.22 -1.78 -21.36
N ALA A 33 -13.33 -0.98 -20.28
CA ALA A 33 -13.99 0.31 -20.30
C ALA A 33 -13.29 1.34 -21.20
N LYS A 34 -11.97 1.26 -21.39
CA LYS A 34 -11.27 2.10 -22.36
C LYS A 34 -11.62 1.73 -23.81
N ARG A 35 -11.87 0.45 -24.08
CA ARG A 35 -12.20 -0.05 -25.43
C ARG A 35 -13.68 0.18 -25.78
N ASN A 36 -14.56 -0.14 -24.83
CA ASN A 36 -16.01 -0.02 -24.97
C ASN A 36 -16.57 0.76 -23.76
N PRO A 37 -16.59 2.10 -23.79
CA PRO A 37 -16.95 2.92 -22.64
C PRO A 37 -18.33 2.62 -22.05
N GLU A 38 -19.36 2.54 -22.89
CA GLU A 38 -20.73 2.29 -22.44
C GLU A 38 -20.87 0.91 -21.79
N ALA A 39 -20.44 -0.15 -22.49
CA ALA A 39 -20.48 -1.52 -21.98
C ALA A 39 -19.60 -1.71 -20.73
N GLY A 40 -18.46 -1.02 -20.67
CA GLY A 40 -17.57 -1.04 -19.51
C GLY A 40 -18.18 -0.37 -18.28
N MET A 41 -18.88 0.75 -18.45
CA MET A 41 -19.61 1.41 -17.36
C MET A 41 -20.79 0.54 -16.88
N GLU A 42 -21.54 -0.07 -17.79
CA GLU A 42 -22.63 -0.99 -17.45
C GLU A 42 -22.11 -2.20 -16.68
N MET A 43 -20.99 -2.78 -17.11
CA MET A 43 -20.33 -3.88 -16.42
C MET A 43 -19.86 -3.47 -15.03
N ALA A 44 -19.24 -2.30 -14.89
CA ALA A 44 -18.80 -1.79 -13.59
C ALA A 44 -19.98 -1.64 -12.61
N ALA A 45 -21.08 -1.04 -13.07
CA ALA A 45 -22.29 -0.89 -12.27
C ALA A 45 -22.93 -2.24 -11.89
N PHE A 46 -22.92 -3.20 -12.83
CA PHE A 46 -23.40 -4.56 -12.56
C PHE A 46 -22.55 -5.26 -11.48
N VAL A 47 -21.21 -5.16 -11.56
CA VAL A 47 -20.31 -5.74 -10.57
C VAL A 47 -20.50 -5.07 -9.21
N ASP A 48 -20.52 -3.73 -9.14
CA ASP A 48 -20.72 -2.99 -7.90
C ASP A 48 -22.05 -3.38 -7.23
N LYS A 49 -23.16 -3.44 -8.00
CA LYS A 49 -24.46 -3.88 -7.49
C LYS A 49 -24.41 -5.29 -6.89
N LYS A 50 -23.79 -6.24 -7.59
CA LYS A 50 -23.68 -7.64 -7.13
C LYS A 50 -22.81 -7.75 -5.88
N MET A 51 -21.70 -7.01 -5.84
CA MET A 51 -20.78 -7.02 -4.70
C MET A 51 -21.39 -6.37 -3.46
N ARG A 52 -22.07 -5.22 -3.59
CA ARG A 52 -22.78 -4.59 -2.48
C ARG A 52 -23.85 -5.51 -1.90
N ALA A 53 -24.65 -6.16 -2.76
CA ALA A 53 -25.66 -7.11 -2.32
C ALA A 53 -25.05 -8.28 -1.52
N MET A 54 -23.90 -8.81 -1.96
CA MET A 54 -23.16 -9.86 -1.24
C MET A 54 -22.63 -9.37 0.11
N MET A 55 -22.14 -8.12 0.19
CA MET A 55 -21.63 -7.55 1.44
C MET A 55 -22.72 -7.30 2.49
N THR A 56 -23.95 -6.98 2.07
CA THR A 56 -25.05 -6.60 2.97
C THR A 56 -26.03 -7.72 3.30
N ALA A 57 -25.97 -8.85 2.57
CA ALA A 57 -26.87 -9.97 2.81
C ALA A 57 -26.52 -10.68 4.13
N LYS A 58 -27.49 -10.73 5.04
CA LYS A 58 -27.36 -11.24 6.42
C LYS A 58 -26.86 -12.68 6.51
N ASP A 59 -27.11 -13.47 5.45
CA ASP A 59 -26.78 -14.90 5.35
C ASP A 59 -25.94 -15.22 4.10
N ALA A 60 -25.15 -14.25 3.60
CA ALA A 60 -24.26 -14.51 2.47
C ALA A 60 -23.22 -15.57 2.87
N LEU A 61 -23.34 -16.78 2.29
CA LEU A 61 -22.36 -17.88 2.44
C LEU A 61 -20.93 -17.42 2.14
N GLU A 62 -20.77 -16.45 1.23
CA GLU A 62 -19.48 -15.89 0.83
C GLU A 62 -18.94 -14.80 1.78
N ASN A 63 -19.74 -14.28 2.73
CA ASN A 63 -19.33 -13.25 3.70
C ASN A 63 -19.86 -13.53 5.14
N PRO A 64 -19.49 -14.68 5.75
CA PRO A 64 -19.96 -15.02 7.09
C PRO A 64 -19.53 -13.94 8.10
N ASN A 65 -20.46 -13.50 8.96
CA ASN A 65 -20.22 -12.51 10.02
C ASN A 65 -19.59 -11.18 9.54
N ASN A 66 -19.86 -10.74 8.30
CA ASN A 66 -19.25 -9.55 7.71
C ASN A 66 -17.70 -9.60 7.67
N ALA A 67 -17.12 -10.80 7.57
CA ALA A 67 -15.68 -11.01 7.54
C ALA A 67 -14.95 -10.42 6.32
N LEU A 68 -15.69 -10.02 5.28
CA LEU A 68 -15.20 -9.39 4.07
C LEU A 68 -15.60 -7.91 4.00
N PHE A 69 -14.85 -7.15 3.21
CA PHE A 69 -15.22 -5.81 2.78
C PHE A 69 -14.92 -5.63 1.28
N TYR A 70 -15.58 -4.65 0.68
CA TYR A 70 -15.52 -4.37 -0.75
C TYR A 70 -15.08 -2.92 -1.01
N THR A 71 -14.10 -2.74 -1.88
CA THR A 71 -13.57 -1.44 -2.30
C THR A 71 -13.67 -1.26 -3.81
N VAL A 72 -13.97 -0.04 -4.23
CA VAL A 72 -13.99 0.39 -5.63
C VAL A 72 -12.99 1.52 -5.79
N GLU A 73 -11.99 1.32 -6.64
CA GLU A 73 -11.03 2.35 -7.01
C GLU A 73 -11.60 3.22 -8.15
N PRO A 74 -11.20 4.51 -8.23
CA PRO A 74 -11.61 5.41 -9.32
C PRO A 74 -11.28 4.90 -10.72
N THR A 75 -10.29 4.02 -10.83
CA THR A 75 -9.85 3.38 -12.08
C THR A 75 -10.83 2.34 -12.61
N GLY A 76 -11.83 1.94 -11.82
CA GLY A 76 -12.73 0.82 -12.12
C GLY A 76 -12.21 -0.54 -11.62
N SER A 77 -11.11 -0.56 -10.88
CA SER A 77 -10.66 -1.73 -10.14
C SER A 77 -11.54 -1.95 -8.91
N MET A 78 -11.95 -3.20 -8.70
CA MET A 78 -12.92 -3.59 -7.68
C MET A 78 -12.37 -4.79 -6.92
N GLU A 79 -12.42 -4.72 -5.60
CA GLU A 79 -11.70 -5.66 -4.76
C GLU A 79 -12.51 -6.11 -3.54
N VAL A 80 -12.51 -7.42 -3.28
CA VAL A 80 -13.07 -8.02 -2.07
C VAL A 80 -11.94 -8.65 -1.26
N ARG A 81 -11.79 -8.21 -0.01
CA ARG A 81 -10.77 -8.70 0.93
C ARG A 81 -11.38 -9.13 2.24
N SER A 82 -10.68 -10.00 2.96
CA SER A 82 -11.00 -10.23 4.37
C SER A 82 -10.63 -9.02 5.22
N ARG A 83 -11.51 -8.61 6.13
CA ARG A 83 -11.23 -7.58 7.15
C ARG A 83 -10.02 -7.92 8.01
N ASN A 84 -9.74 -9.21 8.18
CA ASN A 84 -8.58 -9.67 8.93
C ASN A 84 -7.26 -9.53 8.13
N GLN A 85 -7.32 -9.18 6.84
CA GLN A 85 -6.18 -8.98 5.95
C GLN A 85 -6.02 -7.51 5.55
N SER A 86 -5.76 -6.65 6.53
CA SER A 86 -5.24 -5.30 6.29
C SER A 86 -3.71 -5.29 6.36
N LYS A 87 -3.07 -4.30 5.72
CA LYS A 87 -1.62 -4.10 5.87
C LYS A 87 -1.26 -3.80 7.34
N ARG A 88 -2.15 -3.12 8.09
CA ARG A 88 -2.08 -2.95 9.55
C ARG A 88 -1.90 -4.27 10.28
N ASN A 89 -2.84 -5.20 10.10
CA ASN A 89 -2.77 -6.51 10.74
C ASN A 89 -1.49 -7.28 10.36
N GLY A 90 -1.05 -7.16 9.10
CA GLY A 90 0.20 -7.76 8.64
C GLY A 90 1.40 -7.22 9.42
N VAL A 91 1.51 -5.90 9.55
CA VAL A 91 2.61 -5.25 10.28
C VAL A 91 2.55 -5.59 11.77
N GLU A 92 1.39 -5.46 12.41
CA GLU A 92 1.20 -5.71 13.84
C GLU A 92 1.50 -7.17 14.22
N LYS A 93 1.16 -8.15 13.37
CA LYS A 93 1.38 -9.58 13.65
C LYS A 93 2.75 -10.10 13.22
N SER A 94 3.52 -9.34 12.44
CA SER A 94 4.81 -9.80 11.90
C SER A 94 5.94 -9.85 12.93
N GLY A 95 5.78 -9.23 14.11
CA GLY A 95 6.87 -9.00 15.08
C GLY A 95 7.86 -7.91 14.65
N PHE A 96 7.70 -7.32 13.45
CA PHE A 96 8.58 -6.28 12.93
C PHE A 96 8.65 -5.06 13.84
N LEU A 97 7.51 -4.56 14.34
CA LEU A 97 7.44 -3.33 15.14
C LEU A 97 8.28 -3.41 16.41
N GLU A 98 8.20 -4.54 17.11
CA GLU A 98 8.97 -4.80 18.32
C GLU A 98 10.47 -4.89 18.02
N GLN A 99 10.85 -5.65 17.00
CA GLN A 99 12.24 -5.76 16.57
C GLN A 99 12.82 -4.40 16.14
N ALA A 100 12.08 -3.63 15.34
CA ALA A 100 12.49 -2.33 14.86
C ALA A 100 12.65 -1.33 16.02
N TYR A 101 11.73 -1.35 16.98
CA TYR A 101 11.84 -0.51 18.17
C TYR A 101 13.09 -0.86 18.99
N ASN A 102 13.28 -2.14 19.31
CA ASN A 102 14.41 -2.63 20.12
C ASN A 102 15.77 -2.38 19.45
N ARG A 103 15.83 -2.41 18.11
CA ARG A 103 17.05 -2.10 17.36
C ARG A 103 17.48 -0.63 17.47
N GLY A 104 16.59 0.28 17.87
CA GLY A 104 16.93 1.70 18.10
C GLY A 104 17.09 2.57 16.84
N GLY A 105 16.85 2.04 15.64
CA GLY A 105 17.00 2.78 14.37
C GLY A 105 15.74 3.52 13.89
N ALA A 106 15.90 4.32 12.83
CA ALA A 106 14.79 4.92 12.09
C ALA A 106 13.95 3.84 11.39
N VAL A 107 12.64 4.06 11.30
CA VAL A 107 11.69 3.21 10.57
C VAL A 107 11.15 4.01 9.39
N VAL A 108 11.27 3.43 8.20
CA VAL A 108 10.76 4.05 6.97
C VAL A 108 9.56 3.25 6.49
N VAL A 109 8.44 3.93 6.29
CA VAL A 109 7.21 3.37 5.70
C VAL A 109 7.04 4.02 4.33
N MET A 110 6.83 3.20 3.29
CA MET A 110 6.67 3.67 1.91
C MET A 110 5.36 3.12 1.36
N GLY A 111 4.61 3.94 0.63
CA GLY A 111 3.36 3.52 0.00
C GLY A 111 2.84 4.57 -0.97
N ASP A 112 1.85 4.18 -1.75
CA ASP A 112 1.22 4.99 -2.80
C ASP A 112 -0.28 5.22 -2.55
N SER A 113 -0.85 4.56 -1.53
CA SER A 113 -2.28 4.67 -1.23
C SER A 113 -2.52 5.17 0.21
N PHE A 114 -2.27 6.47 0.47
CA PHE A 114 -2.44 7.09 1.81
C PHE A 114 -3.76 7.85 2.02
N GLY A 115 -4.59 8.00 0.99
CA GLY A 115 -5.91 8.63 1.11
C GLY A 115 -6.84 7.92 2.11
N LYS A 116 -8.00 8.52 2.42
CA LYS A 116 -8.95 8.05 3.46
C LYS A 116 -9.34 6.57 3.37
N ASN A 117 -9.33 5.98 2.17
CA ASN A 117 -9.61 4.57 1.91
C ASN A 117 -8.42 3.81 1.30
N GLY A 118 -7.22 4.40 1.35
CA GLY A 118 -6.01 3.85 0.77
C GLY A 118 -5.47 2.67 1.57
N THR A 119 -4.94 1.67 0.89
CA THR A 119 -4.53 0.42 1.54
C THR A 119 -3.28 0.57 2.40
N ASP A 120 -2.39 1.51 2.06
CA ASP A 120 -1.16 1.79 2.81
C ASP A 120 -1.39 2.71 4.00
N ARG A 121 -2.52 3.44 4.04
CA ARG A 121 -2.93 4.24 5.18
C ARG A 121 -2.89 3.41 6.47
N ASP A 122 -3.52 2.24 6.43
CA ASP A 122 -3.57 1.28 7.53
C ASP A 122 -2.16 0.91 8.06
N MET A 123 -1.20 0.71 7.16
CA MET A 123 0.19 0.40 7.52
C MET A 123 0.89 1.58 8.21
N VAL A 124 0.71 2.79 7.66
CA VAL A 124 1.30 4.00 8.23
C VAL A 124 0.76 4.27 9.63
N GLU A 125 -0.56 4.17 9.81
CA GLU A 125 -1.22 4.34 11.10
C GLU A 125 -0.73 3.31 12.12
N ALA A 126 -0.65 2.03 11.74
CA ALA A 126 -0.14 0.97 12.62
C ALA A 126 1.29 1.27 13.14
N VAL A 127 2.19 1.67 12.25
CA VAL A 127 3.58 1.99 12.63
C VAL A 127 3.64 3.24 13.50
N ARG A 128 2.94 4.32 13.12
CA ARG A 128 2.95 5.57 13.88
C ARG A 128 2.32 5.43 15.26
N ASP A 129 1.19 4.74 15.37
CA ASP A 129 0.51 4.48 16.65
C ASP A 129 1.45 3.75 17.61
N TYR A 130 2.10 2.68 17.13
CA TYR A 130 3.02 1.88 17.93
C TYR A 130 4.21 2.69 18.45
N PHE A 131 4.87 3.47 17.58
CA PHE A 131 6.05 4.26 17.97
C PHE A 131 5.66 5.48 18.81
N LYS A 132 4.50 6.10 18.57
CA LYS A 132 3.96 7.18 19.40
C LYS A 132 3.65 6.72 20.81
N ALA A 133 3.02 5.55 20.97
CA ALA A 133 2.74 4.96 22.28
C ALA A 133 4.00 4.68 23.12
N LYS A 134 5.15 4.50 22.45
CA LYS A 134 6.46 4.29 23.09
C LYS A 134 7.31 5.57 23.17
N GLY A 135 6.74 6.73 22.88
CA GLY A 135 7.45 8.02 22.96
C GLY A 135 8.57 8.18 21.92
N ALA A 136 8.47 7.49 20.78
CA ALA A 136 9.53 7.40 19.77
C ALA A 136 9.01 7.72 18.35
N ALA A 137 8.03 8.62 18.25
CA ALA A 137 7.37 8.99 16.99
C ALA A 137 8.33 9.68 16.01
N ASP A 138 9.37 10.34 16.51
CA ASP A 138 10.45 10.99 15.76
C ASP A 138 11.28 10.00 14.93
N ARG A 139 11.19 8.70 15.22
CA ARG A 139 11.88 7.64 14.47
C ARG A 139 11.14 7.20 13.21
N VAL A 140 9.89 7.63 13.00
CA VAL A 140 9.05 7.15 11.89
C VAL A 140 9.03 8.14 10.74
N PHE A 141 9.54 7.72 9.59
CA PHE A 141 9.59 8.48 8.34
C PHE A 141 8.62 7.88 7.34
N VAL A 142 7.74 8.69 6.78
CA VAL A 142 6.73 8.25 5.80
C VAL A 142 7.07 8.81 4.43
N VAL A 143 7.19 7.96 3.42
CA VAL A 143 7.43 8.32 2.03
C VAL A 143 6.17 8.03 1.21
N HIS A 144 5.54 9.07 0.69
CA HIS A 144 4.38 8.95 -0.20
C HIS A 144 4.83 8.98 -1.66
N VAL A 145 4.49 7.94 -2.41
CA VAL A 145 4.74 7.84 -3.85
C VAL A 145 3.45 8.19 -4.58
N LEU A 146 3.38 9.37 -5.20
CA LEU A 146 2.13 9.84 -5.82
C LEU A 146 1.71 8.96 -7.00
N ASN A 147 2.65 8.49 -7.82
CA ASN A 147 2.40 7.62 -8.97
C ASN A 147 1.25 8.11 -9.89
N GLY A 148 1.18 9.42 -10.14
CA GLY A 148 0.12 10.05 -10.93
C GLY A 148 -1.13 10.47 -10.13
N GLU A 149 -1.21 10.17 -8.84
CA GLU A 149 -2.24 10.69 -7.94
C GLU A 149 -2.03 12.19 -7.71
N GLN A 150 -3.07 12.98 -8.03
CA GLN A 150 -3.04 14.45 -7.83
C GLN A 150 -3.37 14.84 -6.38
N ASN A 151 -3.94 13.92 -5.60
CA ASN A 151 -4.41 14.18 -4.24
C ASN A 151 -3.28 13.98 -3.22
N ARG A 152 -2.32 14.90 -3.24
CA ARG A 152 -1.32 14.97 -2.17
C ARG A 152 -2.03 15.25 -0.84
N LEU A 153 -1.70 14.47 0.20
CA LEU A 153 -2.09 14.80 1.56
C LEU A 153 -1.49 16.15 1.97
N THR A 154 -2.32 17.17 2.11
CA THR A 154 -1.94 18.54 2.46
C THR A 154 -2.20 18.88 3.93
N ASP A 155 -3.11 18.15 4.58
CA ASP A 155 -3.40 18.29 6.00
C ASP A 155 -2.25 17.71 6.84
N LYS A 156 -1.50 18.60 7.51
CA LYS A 156 -0.38 18.23 8.38
C LYS A 156 -0.80 17.52 9.66
N THR A 157 -2.08 17.59 10.00
CA THR A 157 -2.63 16.90 11.18
C THR A 157 -3.00 15.46 10.88
N ASP A 158 -3.06 15.06 9.60
CA ASP A 158 -3.33 13.68 9.20
C ASP A 158 -2.21 12.75 9.72
N SER A 159 -2.62 11.66 10.37
CA SER A 159 -1.74 10.58 10.82
C SER A 159 -0.90 9.97 9.70
N CYS A 160 -1.24 10.19 8.43
CA CYS A 160 -0.49 9.75 7.25
C CYS A 160 0.24 10.87 6.51
N PHE A 161 0.25 12.11 7.04
CA PHE A 161 0.98 13.21 6.42
C PHE A 161 2.45 12.80 6.19
N PRO A 162 2.94 12.81 4.94
CA PRO A 162 4.23 12.23 4.62
C PRO A 162 5.39 13.11 5.05
N THR A 163 6.50 12.49 5.43
CA THR A 163 7.77 13.18 5.65
C THR A 163 8.40 13.58 4.32
N ILE A 164 8.29 12.70 3.31
CA ILE A 164 8.79 12.92 1.95
C ILE A 164 7.69 12.55 0.97
N THR A 165 7.49 13.38 -0.06
CA THR A 165 6.62 13.04 -1.19
C THR A 165 7.50 12.91 -2.42
N VAL A 166 7.31 11.83 -3.19
CA VAL A 166 7.95 11.61 -4.48
C VAL A 166 6.89 11.43 -5.55
N LYS A 167 7.19 11.84 -6.77
CA LYS A 167 6.29 11.86 -7.91
C LYS A 167 5.93 10.45 -8.37
N ASP A 168 6.92 9.55 -8.44
CA ASP A 168 6.77 8.24 -9.03
C ASP A 168 7.81 7.23 -8.48
N PRO A 169 7.67 5.92 -8.79
CA PRO A 169 8.62 4.90 -8.34
C PRO A 169 10.05 5.10 -8.86
N ASN A 170 10.25 5.79 -9.99
CA ASN A 170 11.59 6.03 -10.51
C ASN A 170 12.34 7.06 -9.66
N GLU A 171 11.66 8.14 -9.27
CA GLU A 171 12.20 9.12 -8.33
C GLU A 171 12.50 8.47 -6.97
N LEU A 172 11.61 7.62 -6.47
CA LEU A 172 11.89 6.82 -5.26
C LEU A 172 13.17 5.99 -5.43
N GLY A 173 13.32 5.30 -6.57
CA GLY A 173 14.51 4.51 -6.87
C GLY A 173 15.79 5.34 -6.90
N GLN A 174 15.75 6.56 -7.43
CA GLN A 174 16.87 7.50 -7.42
C GLN A 174 17.21 7.98 -6.01
N LEU A 175 16.20 8.33 -5.21
CA LEU A 175 16.36 8.70 -3.80
C LEU A 175 17.06 7.58 -3.01
N MET A 176 16.60 6.34 -3.19
CA MET A 176 17.17 5.17 -2.52
C MET A 176 18.63 4.91 -2.96
N LYS A 177 18.96 5.11 -4.23
CA LYS A 177 20.35 5.00 -4.73
C LYS A 177 21.25 6.06 -4.10
N LEU A 178 20.77 7.30 -3.97
CA LEU A 178 21.51 8.38 -3.32
C LEU A 178 21.76 8.06 -1.84
N ALA A 179 20.73 7.64 -1.11
CA ALA A 179 20.83 7.24 0.28
C ALA A 179 21.84 6.08 0.48
N ALA A 180 21.77 5.05 -0.38
CA ALA A 180 22.72 3.94 -0.35
C ALA A 180 24.15 4.37 -0.70
N GLY A 181 24.31 5.27 -1.68
CA GLY A 181 25.60 5.84 -2.06
C GLY A 181 26.24 6.64 -0.94
N GLN A 182 25.49 7.51 -0.28
CA GLN A 182 25.94 8.28 0.89
C GLN A 182 26.35 7.37 2.05
N SER A 183 25.61 6.29 2.30
CA SER A 183 25.97 5.30 3.31
C SER A 183 27.32 4.63 3.02
N LYS A 184 27.59 4.27 1.76
CA LYS A 184 28.89 3.69 1.35
C LYS A 184 30.04 4.69 1.51
N THR A 185 29.83 5.94 1.13
CA THR A 185 30.83 7.01 1.30
C THR A 185 31.13 7.27 2.77
N ARG A 186 30.11 7.33 3.62
CA ARG A 186 30.28 7.52 5.07
C ARG A 186 31.04 6.37 5.72
N ALA A 187 30.70 5.12 5.37
CA ALA A 187 31.42 3.95 5.87
C ALA A 187 32.90 3.95 5.45
N ARG A 188 33.20 4.32 4.20
CA ARG A 188 34.59 4.47 3.72
C ARG A 188 35.37 5.56 4.47
N ALA A 189 34.73 6.71 4.69
CA ALA A 189 35.34 7.81 5.43
C ALA A 189 35.62 7.42 6.90
N GLU A 190 34.72 6.67 7.53
CA GLU A 190 34.89 6.19 8.90
C GLU A 190 36.04 5.17 9.03
N THR A 191 36.15 4.24 8.07
CA THR A 191 37.26 3.29 7.99
C THR A 191 38.60 4.00 7.78
N ALA A 192 38.66 4.95 6.85
CA ALA A 192 39.87 5.74 6.60
C ALA A 192 40.31 6.50 7.86
N ARG A 193 39.36 7.12 8.57
CA ARG A 193 39.62 7.85 9.82
C ARG A 193 40.13 6.93 10.93
N LYS A 194 39.56 5.73 11.08
CA LYS A 194 40.02 4.70 12.04
C LYS A 194 41.44 4.22 11.71
N GLN A 195 41.77 4.01 10.44
CA GLN A 195 43.13 3.65 10.00
C GLN A 195 44.14 4.78 10.22
N THR A 196 43.78 6.04 9.93
CA THR A 196 44.64 7.19 10.21
C THR A 196 44.92 7.36 11.72
N LEU A 197 43.91 7.12 12.57
CA LEU A 197 44.05 7.17 14.02
C LEU A 197 44.91 6.00 14.56
N ALA A 198 44.77 4.79 14.01
CA ALA A 198 45.60 3.65 14.38
C ALA A 198 47.07 3.87 14.01
N ASN A 199 47.35 4.37 12.81
CA ASN A 199 48.71 4.66 12.35
C ASN A 199 49.39 5.80 13.12
N ARG A 200 48.62 6.71 13.74
CA ARG A 200 49.14 7.77 14.62
C ARG A 200 49.45 7.31 16.05
N ARG A 201 48.88 6.19 16.50
CA ARG A 201 49.11 5.63 17.86
C ARG A 201 50.26 4.61 17.92
N GLY A 202 50.70 4.11 16.76
CA GLY A 202 51.82 3.17 16.65
C GLY A 202 53.18 3.81 16.33
N ARG A 203 53.27 5.14 16.37
CA ARG A 203 54.52 5.92 16.34
C ARG A 203 54.69 6.59 17.69
#